data_AF-A0A409X7K8-F1
#
_entry.id   AF-A0A409X7K8-F1
#
_cell.length_a   1.000
_cell.length_b   1.000
_cell.length_c   1.000
_cell.angle_alpha   90.00
_cell.angle_beta   90.00
_cell.angle_gamma   90.00
#
_symmetry.space_group_name_H-M   'P 1'
#
loop_
_entity.id
_entity.type
_entity.pdbx_description
1 polymer ?
#
loop_
_entity_poly.entity_id
_entity_poly.type
_entity_poly.pdbx_seq_one_letter_code
_entity_poly.pdbx_strand_id
1 'polypeptide(L)'
;MIEWDTLATFLKNFHDAFTPVDETRSAMNNIKQLRQKPDKRVEDIINKFKLLIGQANLGTEMESDHAHLIGLFQKCITPQLANKIMFSEDLPRTIQGWYKKATIFDTNYRLAKTFREEPEEHRRIPQWNNFPRNNRNYNPNRMDISTMTAKE
;
A
#
# COMPACT_ATOMS: atom_id res chain seq x y z
N MET A 1 31.98 -9.31 -55.88
CA MET A 1 32.80 -8.32 -55.15
C MET A 1 32.37 -8.43 -53.70
N ILE A 2 33.20 -9.00 -52.83
CA ILE A 2 32.86 -9.23 -51.42
C ILE A 2 33.15 -7.91 -50.71
N GLU A 3 32.12 -7.25 -50.19
CA GLU A 3 32.29 -6.04 -49.38
C GLU A 3 32.96 -6.47 -48.06
N TRP A 4 34.21 -6.04 -47.87
CA TRP A 4 34.85 -6.09 -46.57
C TRP A 4 34.22 -4.98 -45.74
N ASP A 5 33.10 -5.30 -45.12
CA ASP A 5 32.47 -4.42 -44.16
C ASP A 5 33.52 -4.07 -43.10
N THR A 6 33.81 -2.78 -42.98
CA THR A 6 34.78 -2.30 -41.99
C THR A 6 34.37 -2.77 -40.60
N LEU A 7 35.34 -2.95 -39.69
CA LEU A 7 35.07 -3.28 -38.29
C LEU A 7 33.99 -2.36 -37.67
N ALA A 8 33.92 -1.11 -38.12
CA ALA A 8 32.88 -0.16 -37.73
C ALA A 8 31.47 -0.60 -38.16
N THR A 9 31.28 -1.07 -39.39
CA THR A 9 29.99 -1.61 -39.86
C THR A 9 29.61 -2.87 -39.09
N PHE A 10 30.58 -3.77 -38.86
CA PHE A 10 30.35 -4.97 -38.06
C PHE A 10 29.90 -4.64 -36.63
N LEU A 11 30.61 -3.73 -35.94
CA LEU A 11 30.25 -3.34 -34.58
C LEU A 11 28.89 -2.64 -34.51
N LYS A 12 28.55 -1.81 -35.50
CA LYS A 12 27.23 -1.19 -35.60
C LYS A 12 26.13 -2.24 -35.78
N ASN A 13 26.28 -3.13 -36.77
CA ASN A 13 25.30 -4.20 -37.03
C ASN A 13 25.16 -5.14 -35.84
N PHE A 14 26.27 -5.44 -35.15
CA PHE A 14 26.27 -6.23 -33.93
C PHE A 14 25.50 -5.51 -32.82
N HIS A 15 25.81 -4.24 -32.55
CA HIS A 15 25.10 -3.46 -31.55
C HIS A 15 23.60 -3.37 -31.87
N ASP A 16 23.24 -3.03 -33.10
CA ASP A 16 21.84 -2.92 -33.56
C ASP A 16 21.08 -4.25 -33.44
N ALA A 17 21.74 -5.38 -33.73
CA ALA A 17 21.12 -6.70 -33.59
C ALA A 17 20.87 -7.12 -32.14
N PHE A 18 21.73 -6.70 -31.20
CA PHE A 18 21.64 -7.12 -29.79
C PHE A 18 20.99 -6.09 -28.86
N THR A 19 20.89 -4.81 -29.24
CA THR A 19 20.28 -3.74 -28.41
C THR A 19 18.86 -4.08 -27.95
N PRO A 20 17.94 -4.53 -28.81
CA PRO A 20 16.57 -4.83 -28.38
C PRO A 20 16.49 -5.97 -27.35
N VAL A 21 17.36 -6.97 -27.50
CA VAL A 21 17.46 -8.12 -26.60
C VAL A 21 18.03 -7.68 -25.24
N ASP A 22 19.04 -6.82 -25.26
CA ASP A 22 19.70 -6.33 -24.05
C ASP A 22 18.77 -5.41 -23.25
N GLU A 23 18.00 -4.55 -23.91
CA GLU A 23 16.96 -3.72 -23.30
C GLU A 23 15.86 -4.57 -22.66
N THR A 24 15.35 -5.58 -23.37
CA THR A 24 14.33 -6.50 -22.86
C THR A 24 14.84 -7.25 -21.62
N ARG A 25 16.07 -7.77 -21.68
CA ARG A 25 16.70 -8.49 -20.58
C ARG A 25 16.96 -7.57 -19.38
N SER A 26 17.41 -6.36 -19.63
CA SER A 26 17.61 -5.32 -18.62
C SER A 26 16.29 -4.97 -17.93
N ALA A 27 15.23 -4.73 -18.69
CA ALA A 27 13.89 -4.47 -18.16
C ALA A 27 13.40 -5.62 -17.28
N MET A 28 13.55 -6.87 -17.72
CA MET A 28 13.19 -8.05 -16.93
C MET A 28 14.01 -8.17 -15.62
N ASN A 29 15.31 -7.86 -15.67
CA ASN A 29 16.14 -7.82 -14.46
C ASN A 29 15.68 -6.73 -13.49
N ASN A 30 15.33 -5.55 -14.01
CA ASN A 30 14.80 -4.45 -13.23
C ASN A 30 13.44 -4.80 -12.59
N ILE A 31 12.56 -5.53 -13.29
CA ILE A 31 11.30 -6.06 -12.72
C ILE A 31 11.61 -6.98 -11.53
N LYS A 32 12.56 -7.90 -11.71
CA LYS A 32 12.92 -8.85 -10.65
C LYS A 32 13.49 -8.17 -9.40
N GLN A 33 14.17 -7.03 -9.57
CA GLN A 33 14.75 -6.24 -8.50
C GLN A 33 13.80 -5.19 -7.92
N LEU A 34 12.71 -4.84 -8.62
CA LEU A 34 11.74 -3.85 -8.16
C LEU A 34 11.11 -4.33 -6.84
N ARG A 35 11.24 -3.52 -5.79
CA ARG A 35 10.65 -3.79 -4.48
C ARG A 35 10.06 -2.51 -3.89
N GLN A 36 8.86 -2.61 -3.34
CA GLN A 36 8.20 -1.54 -2.60
C GLN A 36 8.97 -1.30 -1.30
N LYS A 37 9.43 -0.07 -1.10
CA LYS A 37 9.98 0.38 0.18
C LYS A 37 8.82 0.78 1.13
N PRO A 38 8.97 0.62 2.46
CA PRO A 38 7.89 0.89 3.41
C PRO A 38 7.30 2.30 3.38
N ASP A 39 8.11 3.29 3.02
CA ASP A 39 7.73 4.69 2.89
C ASP A 39 7.00 4.99 1.56
N LYS A 40 7.25 4.20 0.52
CA LYS A 40 6.77 4.45 -0.84
C LYS A 40 5.35 3.94 -1.07
N ARG A 41 4.59 4.76 -1.80
CA ARG A 41 3.21 4.46 -2.20
C ARG A 41 3.20 3.32 -3.21
N VAL A 42 2.15 2.51 -3.18
CA VAL A 42 2.05 1.40 -4.12
C VAL A 42 1.85 1.89 -5.55
N GLU A 43 1.25 3.07 -5.76
CA GLU A 43 1.05 3.66 -7.08
C GLU A 43 2.38 3.91 -7.80
N ASP A 44 3.42 4.35 -7.07
CA ASP A 44 4.76 4.56 -7.62
C ASP A 44 5.35 3.24 -8.15
N ILE A 45 5.09 2.14 -7.44
CA ILE A 45 5.55 0.81 -7.82
C ILE A 45 4.75 0.29 -9.02
N ILE A 46 3.42 0.49 -9.03
CA ILE A 46 2.55 0.13 -10.15
C ILE A 46 3.00 0.85 -11.43
N ASN A 47 3.29 2.16 -11.35
CA ASN A 47 3.73 2.94 -12.51
C ASN A 47 5.07 2.46 -13.06
N LYS A 48 6.06 2.21 -12.18
CA LYS A 48 7.37 1.65 -12.58
C LYS A 48 7.23 0.25 -13.17
N PHE A 49 6.40 -0.58 -12.57
CA PHE A 49 6.16 -1.93 -13.03
C PHE A 49 5.51 -1.95 -14.42
N LYS A 50 4.49 -1.11 -14.66
CA LYS A 50 3.87 -0.94 -15.99
C LYS A 50 4.88 -0.49 -17.05
N LEU A 51 5.74 0.48 -16.72
CA LEU A 51 6.80 0.93 -17.62
C LEU A 51 7.75 -0.21 -18.00
N LEU A 52 8.23 -0.95 -17.00
CA LEU A 52 9.17 -2.05 -17.22
C LEU A 52 8.53 -3.22 -17.98
N ILE A 53 7.24 -3.50 -17.77
CA ILE A 53 6.48 -4.49 -18.56
C ILE A 53 6.47 -4.10 -20.03
N GLY A 54 6.20 -2.83 -20.34
CA GLY A 54 6.23 -2.32 -21.70
C GLY A 54 7.61 -2.44 -22.34
N GLN A 55 8.67 -2.10 -21.59
CA GLN A 55 10.06 -2.24 -22.05
C GLN A 55 10.49 -3.70 -22.24
N ALA A 56 9.97 -4.63 -21.41
CA ALA A 56 10.22 -6.05 -21.54
C ALA A 56 9.33 -6.74 -22.59
N ASN A 57 8.47 -5.98 -23.28
CA ASN A 57 7.52 -6.48 -24.29
C ASN A 57 6.70 -7.70 -23.80
N LEU A 58 6.25 -7.67 -22.54
CA LEU A 58 5.43 -8.75 -22.01
C LEU A 58 3.98 -8.57 -22.44
N GLY A 59 3.36 -9.66 -22.90
CA GLY A 59 1.94 -9.70 -23.23
C GLY A 59 1.06 -9.32 -22.04
N THR A 60 -0.09 -8.73 -22.32
CA THR A 60 -1.09 -8.36 -21.31
C THR A 60 -2.50 -8.80 -21.71
N GLU A 61 -2.64 -9.59 -22.77
CA GLU A 61 -3.94 -9.88 -23.39
C GLU A 61 -4.46 -11.27 -23.02
N MET A 62 -3.57 -12.25 -22.85
CA MET A 62 -3.96 -13.61 -22.54
C MET A 62 -4.13 -13.83 -21.03
N GLU A 63 -4.97 -14.79 -20.64
CA GLU A 63 -5.13 -15.15 -19.22
C GLU A 63 -3.80 -15.64 -18.60
N SER A 64 -3.00 -16.37 -19.38
CA SER A 64 -1.64 -16.80 -19.00
C SER A 64 -0.70 -15.62 -18.73
N ASP A 65 -0.84 -14.54 -19.49
CA ASP A 65 -0.05 -13.33 -19.31
C ASP A 65 -0.39 -12.67 -17.98
N HIS A 66 -1.68 -12.53 -17.69
CA HIS A 66 -2.13 -12.00 -16.41
C HIS A 66 -1.61 -12.80 -15.22
N ALA A 67 -1.65 -14.14 -15.27
CA ALA A 67 -1.11 -14.99 -14.21
C ALA A 67 0.41 -14.76 -14.02
N HIS A 68 1.17 -14.67 -15.11
CA HIS A 68 2.60 -14.39 -15.04
C HIS A 68 2.91 -13.01 -14.45
N LEU A 69 2.20 -11.98 -14.92
CA LEU A 69 2.35 -10.61 -14.43
C LEU A 69 1.96 -10.47 -12.96
N ILE A 70 0.91 -11.18 -12.52
CA ILE A 70 0.51 -11.22 -11.11
C ILE A 70 1.64 -11.80 -10.26
N GLY A 71 2.24 -12.93 -10.67
CA GLY A 71 3.37 -13.53 -9.96
C GLY A 71 4.60 -12.62 -9.87
N LEU A 72 4.86 -11.81 -10.91
CA LEU A 72 5.91 -10.79 -10.88
C LEU A 72 5.54 -9.62 -9.95
N PHE A 73 4.30 -9.13 -10.04
CA PHE A 73 3.82 -7.99 -9.26
C PHE A 73 3.78 -8.29 -7.76
N GLN A 74 3.36 -9.51 -7.37
CA GLN A 74 3.38 -9.98 -5.99
C GLN A 74 4.77 -9.86 -5.35
N LYS A 75 5.84 -10.12 -6.12
CA LYS A 75 7.22 -9.96 -5.65
C LYS A 75 7.65 -8.50 -5.56
N CYS A 76 6.99 -7.60 -6.29
CA CYS A 76 7.32 -6.17 -6.32
C CYS A 76 6.74 -5.39 -5.14
N ILE A 77 5.57 -5.78 -4.63
CA ILE A 77 4.91 -5.12 -3.50
C ILE A 77 5.35 -5.71 -2.15
N THR A 78 4.97 -5.05 -1.05
CA THR A 78 5.27 -5.61 0.28
C THR A 78 4.56 -6.95 0.50
N PRO A 79 5.19 -7.93 1.17
CA PRO A 79 4.57 -9.25 1.40
C PRO A 79 3.23 -9.17 2.14
N GLN A 80 3.10 -8.22 3.06
CA GLN A 80 1.86 -7.98 3.81
C GLN A 80 0.72 -7.55 2.88
N LEU A 81 0.99 -6.65 1.94
CA LEU A 81 0.01 -6.18 0.96
C LEU A 81 -0.36 -7.30 -0.03
N ALA A 82 0.63 -8.06 -0.51
CA ALA A 82 0.40 -9.21 -1.39
C ALA A 82 -0.51 -10.25 -0.73
N ASN A 83 -0.19 -10.65 0.50
CA ASN A 83 -0.98 -11.60 1.28
C ASN A 83 -2.41 -11.09 1.49
N LYS A 84 -2.58 -9.80 1.79
CA LYS A 84 -3.90 -9.21 1.99
C LYS A 84 -4.77 -9.28 0.73
N ILE A 85 -4.18 -9.12 -0.45
CA ILE A 85 -4.90 -9.30 -1.72
C ILE A 85 -5.20 -10.78 -1.96
N MET A 86 -4.22 -11.66 -1.73
CA MET A 86 -4.33 -13.10 -1.95
C MET A 86 -5.42 -13.75 -1.09
N PHE A 87 -5.58 -13.32 0.16
CA PHE A 87 -6.61 -13.82 1.08
C PHE A 87 -7.89 -12.98 1.07
N SER A 88 -8.04 -12.03 0.13
CA SER A 88 -9.29 -11.30 -0.02
C SER A 88 -10.35 -12.17 -0.71
N GLU A 89 -11.61 -12.05 -0.29
CA GLU A 89 -12.72 -12.86 -0.81
C GLU A 89 -12.84 -12.79 -2.34
N ASP A 90 -12.60 -11.61 -2.91
CA ASP A 90 -12.64 -11.36 -4.35
C ASP A 90 -11.22 -11.36 -4.96
N LEU A 91 -10.60 -12.54 -5.13
CA LEU A 91 -9.25 -12.62 -5.69
C LEU A 91 -9.26 -12.22 -7.18
N PRO A 92 -8.59 -11.12 -7.58
CA PRO A 92 -8.63 -10.70 -8.97
C PRO A 92 -7.81 -11.64 -9.86
N ARG A 93 -8.36 -12.02 -11.01
CA ARG A 93 -7.66 -12.82 -12.03
C ARG A 93 -6.85 -11.98 -13.03
N THR A 94 -7.10 -10.67 -13.07
CA THR A 94 -6.42 -9.75 -13.98
C THR A 94 -5.42 -8.89 -13.23
N ILE A 95 -4.31 -8.55 -13.88
CA ILE A 95 -3.30 -7.67 -13.31
C ILE A 95 -3.85 -6.27 -12.97
N GLN A 96 -4.83 -5.78 -13.76
CA GLN A 96 -5.51 -4.51 -13.47
C GLN A 96 -6.34 -4.57 -12.20
N GLY A 97 -7.01 -5.71 -11.94
CA GLY A 97 -7.72 -5.94 -10.69
C GLY A 97 -6.77 -5.96 -9.48
N TRP A 98 -5.59 -6.56 -9.64
CA TRP A 98 -4.52 -6.51 -8.65
C TRP A 98 -4.05 -5.09 -8.36
N TYR A 99 -3.82 -4.26 -9.38
CA TYR A 99 -3.46 -2.85 -9.19
C TYR A 99 -4.53 -2.10 -8.40
N LYS A 100 -5.81 -2.25 -8.77
CA LYS A 100 -6.92 -1.58 -8.09
C LYS A 100 -6.99 -1.98 -6.61
N LYS A 101 -6.91 -3.28 -6.30
CA LYS A 101 -6.93 -3.76 -4.91
C LYS A 101 -5.71 -3.31 -4.11
N ALA A 102 -4.53 -3.34 -4.73
CA ALA A 102 -3.31 -2.89 -4.09
C ALA A 102 -3.41 -1.41 -3.67
N THR A 103 -3.86 -0.53 -4.56
CA THR A 103 -4.11 0.89 -4.27
C THR A 103 -5.12 1.10 -3.14
N ILE A 104 -6.26 0.38 -3.16
CA ILE A 104 -7.26 0.48 -2.10
C ILE A 104 -6.68 0.07 -0.74
N PHE A 105 -5.98 -1.05 -0.68
CA PHE A 105 -5.43 -1.55 0.57
C PHE A 105 -4.26 -0.71 1.11
N ASP A 106 -3.38 -0.20 0.24
CA ASP A 106 -2.29 0.71 0.64
C ASP A 106 -2.86 2.03 1.17
N THR A 107 -3.85 2.61 0.48
CA THR A 107 -4.54 3.83 0.91
C THR A 107 -5.22 3.63 2.26
N ASN A 108 -5.99 2.56 2.42
CA ASN A 108 -6.68 2.25 3.68
C ASN A 108 -5.68 2.01 4.83
N TYR A 109 -4.56 1.33 4.56
CA TYR A 109 -3.52 1.12 5.55
C TYR A 109 -2.90 2.45 6.01
N ARG A 110 -2.57 3.33 5.06
CA ARG A 110 -1.99 4.65 5.36
C ARG A 110 -2.96 5.53 6.14
N LEU A 111 -4.25 5.53 5.77
CA LEU A 111 -5.29 6.24 6.50
C LEU A 111 -5.48 5.68 7.93
N ALA A 112 -5.49 4.36 8.09
CA ALA A 112 -5.57 3.75 9.42
C ALA A 112 -4.34 4.09 10.27
N LYS A 113 -3.16 4.19 9.65
CA LYS A 113 -1.93 4.60 10.32
C LYS A 113 -2.02 6.04 10.81
N THR A 114 -2.49 6.99 10.00
CA THR A 114 -2.65 8.39 10.42
C THR A 114 -3.60 8.50 11.61
N PHE A 115 -4.73 7.79 11.60
CA PHE A 115 -5.62 7.77 12.75
C PHE A 115 -4.93 7.20 13.98
N ARG A 116 -4.20 6.08 13.88
CA ARG A 116 -3.46 5.47 15.01
C ARG A 116 -2.46 6.43 15.65
N GLU A 117 -1.76 7.19 14.83
CA GLU A 117 -0.70 8.13 15.25
C GLU A 117 -1.24 9.48 15.77
N GLU A 118 -2.53 9.79 15.63
CA GLU A 118 -3.13 10.93 16.32
C GLU A 118 -3.00 10.78 17.85
N PRO A 119 -2.57 11.85 18.56
CA PRO A 119 -2.34 11.78 19.99
C PRO A 119 -3.62 11.39 20.74
N GLU A 120 -3.47 10.45 21.69
CA GLU A 120 -4.54 9.88 22.51
C GLU A 120 -5.40 10.91 23.27
N GLU A 121 -4.99 12.18 23.31
CA GLU A 121 -5.80 13.28 23.86
C GLU A 121 -7.19 13.37 23.23
N HIS A 122 -7.34 13.03 21.95
CA HIS A 122 -8.63 13.09 21.24
C HIS A 122 -9.43 11.78 21.32
N ARG A 123 -8.80 10.69 21.76
CA ARG A 123 -9.44 9.37 21.97
C ARG A 123 -10.06 9.20 23.34
N ARG A 124 -10.02 10.24 24.19
CA ARG A 124 -10.72 10.21 25.47
C ARG A 124 -12.22 10.21 25.22
N ILE A 125 -12.79 9.00 25.15
CA ILE A 125 -14.18 8.76 25.51
C ILE A 125 -14.40 9.55 26.81
N PRO A 126 -15.39 10.44 26.91
CA PRO A 126 -15.67 11.10 28.18
C PRO A 126 -15.99 10.00 29.18
N GLN A 127 -15.04 9.70 30.07
CA GLN A 127 -15.29 8.86 31.21
C GLN A 127 -16.35 9.60 32.03
N TRP A 128 -17.59 9.12 31.95
CA TRP A 128 -18.66 9.47 32.88
C TRP A 128 -18.36 8.86 34.26
N ASN A 129 -17.22 9.23 34.82
CA ASN A 129 -16.83 8.91 36.19
C ASN A 129 -16.96 10.19 37.01
N ASN A 130 -18.20 10.62 37.22
CA ASN A 130 -18.56 11.57 38.28
C ASN A 130 -19.89 11.16 38.89
N PHE A 131 -19.93 9.97 39.49
CA PHE A 131 -20.82 9.72 40.60
C PHE A 131 -19.97 9.77 41.87
N PRO A 132 -20.13 10.79 42.74
CA PRO A 132 -19.42 10.79 44.01
C PRO A 132 -19.86 9.55 44.79
N ARG A 133 -18.89 8.67 45.02
CA ARG A 133 -19.05 7.45 45.81
C ARG A 133 -19.41 7.83 47.24
N ASN A 134 -20.72 7.91 47.48
CA ASN A 134 -21.43 7.77 48.75
C ASN A 134 -20.59 8.10 50.00
N ASN A 135 -20.71 9.35 50.46
CA ASN A 135 -20.27 9.78 51.78
C ASN A 135 -21.00 8.94 52.84
N ARG A 136 -20.25 8.17 53.62
CA ARG A 136 -20.72 7.16 54.60
C ARG A 136 -21.42 7.73 55.84
N ASN A 137 -22.04 8.91 55.77
CA ASN A 137 -22.66 9.57 56.92
C ASN A 137 -24.07 10.12 56.60
N TYR A 138 -24.90 9.34 55.89
CA TYR A 138 -26.33 9.64 55.79
C TYR A 138 -27.05 9.12 57.04
N ASN A 139 -27.38 10.03 57.97
CA ASN A 139 -28.30 9.74 59.07
C ASN A 139 -29.73 10.03 58.59
N PRO A 140 -30.61 9.03 58.44
CA PRO A 140 -31.93 9.19 57.86
C PRO A 140 -32.92 10.00 58.72
N ASN A 141 -32.54 10.38 59.96
CA ASN A 141 -33.41 11.12 60.89
C ASN A 141 -33.04 12.60 61.06
N ARG A 142 -32.22 13.20 60.19
CA ARG A 142 -31.91 14.63 60.28
C ARG A 142 -33.02 15.44 59.59
N MET A 143 -33.90 16.06 60.38
CA MET A 143 -34.81 17.10 59.88
C MET A 143 -34.00 18.31 59.40
N ASP A 144 -34.11 18.67 58.12
CA ASP A 144 -33.57 19.91 57.57
C ASP A 144 -34.41 21.10 58.06
N ILE A 145 -33.95 21.73 59.14
CA ILE A 145 -34.43 23.03 59.59
C ILE A 145 -33.74 24.10 58.72
N SER A 146 -34.44 24.56 57.68
CA SER A 146 -34.03 25.70 56.87
C SER A 146 -33.84 26.94 57.76
N THR A 147 -32.62 27.46 57.82
CA THR A 147 -32.30 28.74 58.45
C THR A 147 -32.86 29.89 57.59
N MET A 148 -34.03 30.42 57.98
CA MET A 148 -34.49 31.72 57.51
C MET A 148 -33.50 32.80 57.97
N THR A 149 -32.78 33.40 57.03
CA THR A 149 -32.04 34.65 57.28
C THR A 149 -32.99 35.82 57.03
N ALA A 150 -33.48 36.42 58.12
CA ALA A 150 -34.09 37.75 58.07
C ALA A 150 -32.97 38.79 57.92
N LYS A 151 -33.04 39.61 56.86
CA LYS A 151 -32.27 40.85 56.76
C LYS A 151 -33.17 41.97 57.30
N GLU A 152 -32.67 42.71 58.28
CA GLU A 152 -33.17 44.03 58.67
C GLU A 152 -32.82 45.09 57.62
#